data_AF-A0A8H4TD28-F1
#
_entry.id   AF-A0A8H4TD28-F1
#
_cell.length_a   1.000
_cell.length_b   1.000
_cell.length_c   1.000
_cell.angle_alpha   90.00
_cell.angle_beta   90.00
_cell.angle_gamma   90.00
#
_symmetry.space_group_name_H-M   'P 1'
#
loop_
_entity.id
_entity.type
_entity.pdbx_description
1 polymer ?
#
loop_
_entity_poly.entity_id
_entity_poly.type
_entity_poly.pdbx_seq_one_letter_code
_entity_poly.pdbx_strand_id
1 'polypeptide(L)'
;MNCSDPTSGTLCVAAYGHSLGGSTSQNALVFDSRVVGAINIDGPVFGPARNASASKPFLILGSEELSPTSLAPQLSEIYNNYNGWKSWTWVNNTVHYDFTDEPVFANAVNFHGDYFLKVFPGSIGSTRNQETHWRMSYPNVFLRAHAELKESR
;
A
#
# COMPACT_ATOMS: atom_id res chain seq x y z
N MET A 1 0.81 20.15 9.83
CA MET A 1 -0.17 19.31 10.56
C MET A 1 0.61 18.41 11.49
N ASN A 2 0.31 18.46 12.80
CA ASN A 2 0.94 17.58 13.77
C ASN A 2 0.07 16.34 13.93
N CYS A 3 0.36 15.29 13.16
CA CYS A 3 -0.41 14.04 13.18
C CYS A 3 -0.01 13.09 14.33
N SER A 4 0.94 13.49 15.16
CA SER A 4 1.39 12.73 16.32
C SER A 4 0.59 13.03 17.59
N ASP A 5 -0.14 14.15 17.63
CA ASP A 5 -0.91 14.59 18.80
C ASP A 5 -2.41 14.29 18.62
N PRO A 6 -2.95 13.24 19.28
CA PRO A 6 -4.37 12.90 19.20
C PRO A 6 -5.29 13.94 19.87
N THR A 7 -4.75 14.90 20.63
CA THR A 7 -5.50 15.97 21.31
C THR A 7 -5.60 17.26 20.50
N SER A 8 -4.82 17.38 19.42
CA SER A 8 -4.72 18.57 18.58
C SER A 8 -6.03 18.98 17.89
N GLY A 9 -7.04 18.11 17.83
CA GLY A 9 -8.28 18.33 17.05
C GLY A 9 -8.06 18.37 15.53
N THR A 10 -6.82 18.18 15.06
CA THR A 10 -6.46 18.14 13.63
C THR A 10 -6.72 16.73 13.09
N LEU A 11 -7.60 16.62 12.11
CA LEU A 11 -7.81 15.35 11.40
C LEU A 11 -6.63 15.07 10.46
N CYS A 12 -6.01 13.90 10.61
CA CYS A 12 -4.99 13.42 9.69
C CYS A 12 -5.54 12.29 8.82
N VAL A 13 -5.50 12.50 7.51
CA VAL A 13 -6.07 11.59 6.52
C VAL A 13 -4.95 10.89 5.77
N ALA A 14 -4.96 9.56 5.75
CA ALA A 14 -4.13 8.77 4.85
C ALA A 14 -5.02 8.10 3.79
N ALA A 15 -4.46 7.88 2.59
CA ALA A 15 -5.13 7.18 1.51
C ALA A 15 -4.44 5.83 1.27
N TYR A 16 -5.20 4.75 1.16
CA TYR A 16 -4.66 3.48 0.72
C TYR A 16 -5.69 2.76 -0.13
N GLY A 17 -5.21 1.89 -1.02
CA GLY A 17 -6.09 1.14 -1.89
C GLY A 17 -5.36 0.01 -2.58
N HIS A 18 -6.14 -0.98 -2.97
CA HIS A 18 -5.69 -2.15 -3.72
C HIS A 18 -5.82 -1.92 -5.22
N SER A 19 -4.92 -2.51 -6.01
CA SER A 19 -4.97 -2.49 -7.48
C SER A 19 -5.04 -1.05 -8.02
N LEU A 20 -6.00 -0.72 -8.89
CA LEU A 20 -6.23 0.64 -9.36
C LEU A 20 -6.41 1.65 -8.21
N GLY A 21 -7.03 1.23 -7.09
CA GLY A 21 -7.17 2.04 -5.89
C GLY A 21 -5.83 2.42 -5.24
N GLY A 22 -4.78 1.62 -5.46
CA GLY A 22 -3.42 1.94 -5.05
C GLY A 22 -2.83 3.10 -5.85
N SER A 23 -3.02 3.09 -7.18
CA SER A 23 -2.69 4.24 -8.04
C SER A 23 -3.51 5.47 -7.64
N THR A 24 -4.80 5.30 -7.35
CA THR A 24 -5.66 6.40 -6.88
C THR A 24 -5.14 7.00 -5.59
N SER A 25 -4.68 6.18 -4.64
CA SER A 25 -4.10 6.64 -3.37
C SER A 25 -2.83 7.44 -3.58
N GLN A 26 -1.96 7.01 -4.50
CA GLN A 26 -0.78 7.78 -4.91
C GLN A 26 -1.16 9.14 -5.52
N ASN A 27 -2.18 9.16 -6.40
CA ASN A 27 -2.65 10.42 -6.99
C ASN A 27 -3.28 11.34 -5.93
N ALA A 28 -4.04 10.81 -4.99
CA ALA A 28 -4.59 11.58 -3.88
C ALA A 28 -3.47 12.18 -3.01
N LEU A 29 -2.38 11.45 -2.75
CA LEU A 29 -1.24 11.97 -2.01
C LEU A 29 -0.64 13.24 -2.64
N VAL A 30 -0.47 13.21 -3.97
CA VAL A 30 0.14 14.29 -4.74
C VAL A 30 -0.81 15.47 -4.86
N PHE A 31 -2.08 15.24 -5.20
CA PHE A 31 -3.00 16.29 -5.63
C PHE A 31 -3.98 16.77 -4.56
N ASP A 32 -4.12 16.05 -3.43
CA ASP A 32 -4.94 16.49 -2.30
C ASP A 32 -4.07 16.84 -1.09
N SER A 33 -4.08 18.12 -0.70
CA SER A 33 -3.29 18.62 0.43
C SER A 33 -3.71 18.05 1.79
N ARG A 34 -4.94 17.53 1.91
CA ARG A 34 -5.48 16.93 3.13
C ARG A 34 -4.94 15.53 3.38
N VAL A 35 -4.55 14.81 2.31
CA VAL A 35 -3.95 13.49 2.42
C VAL A 35 -2.50 13.67 2.85
N VAL A 36 -2.16 13.21 4.05
CA VAL A 36 -0.83 13.37 4.65
C VAL A 36 0.12 12.22 4.36
N GLY A 37 -0.37 11.13 3.78
CA GLY A 37 0.43 9.96 3.44
C GLY A 37 -0.39 8.92 2.64
N ALA A 38 0.26 8.06 1.87
CA ALA A 38 -0.45 7.03 1.09
C ALA A 38 0.26 5.68 0.95
N ILE A 39 -0.55 4.63 0.75
CA ILE A 39 -0.10 3.26 0.49
C ILE A 39 -0.72 2.76 -0.83
N ASN A 40 0.12 2.34 -1.76
CA ASN A 40 -0.30 1.62 -2.96
C ASN A 40 -0.16 0.11 -2.70
N ILE A 41 -1.29 -0.60 -2.60
CA ILE A 41 -1.33 -2.04 -2.34
C ILE A 41 -1.52 -2.77 -3.67
N ASP A 42 -0.44 -3.35 -4.15
CA ASP A 42 -0.36 -4.15 -5.36
C ASP A 42 -0.95 -3.51 -6.62
N GLY A 43 -0.91 -2.19 -6.65
CA GLY A 43 -1.42 -1.40 -7.76
C GLY A 43 -0.33 -1.01 -8.74
N PRO A 44 -0.68 -0.82 -10.03
CA PRO A 44 0.24 -0.22 -10.98
C PRO A 44 0.59 1.21 -10.54
N VAL A 45 1.77 1.69 -10.92
CA VAL A 45 2.10 3.12 -10.79
C VAL A 45 1.56 3.83 -12.03
N PHE A 46 0.31 4.28 -11.95
CA PHE A 46 -0.45 4.85 -13.06
C PHE A 46 -0.95 6.26 -12.74
N GLY A 47 -1.09 7.08 -13.80
CA GLY A 47 -1.60 8.45 -13.71
C GLY A 47 -0.52 9.52 -13.51
N PRO A 48 -0.92 10.79 -13.42
CA PRO A 48 0.00 11.93 -13.41
C PRO A 48 0.93 11.95 -12.20
N ALA A 49 0.55 11.32 -11.09
CA ALA A 49 1.39 11.24 -9.90
C ALA A 49 2.71 10.47 -10.08
N ARG A 50 2.80 9.62 -11.13
CA ARG A 50 4.03 8.91 -11.51
C ARG A 50 5.20 9.87 -11.77
N ASN A 51 4.92 10.98 -12.46
CA ASN A 51 5.92 11.98 -12.88
C ASN A 51 5.93 13.24 -12.02
N ALA A 52 5.09 13.28 -10.97
CA ALA A 52 4.99 14.41 -10.07
C ALA A 52 5.94 14.25 -8.88
N SER A 53 6.18 15.35 -8.16
CA SER A 53 6.93 15.33 -6.91
C SER A 53 6.02 15.27 -5.68
N ALA A 54 6.48 14.60 -4.64
CA ALA A 54 5.81 14.56 -3.34
C ALA A 54 6.83 14.54 -2.20
N SER A 55 6.54 15.27 -1.12
CA SER A 55 7.37 15.24 0.11
C SER A 55 6.68 14.50 1.26
N LYS A 56 5.50 13.95 1.00
CA LYS A 56 4.69 13.21 1.98
C LYS A 56 5.05 11.72 1.94
N PRO A 57 4.90 10.98 3.05
CA PRO A 57 5.14 9.54 3.11
C PRO A 57 4.40 8.75 2.02
N PHE A 58 5.10 7.81 1.40
CA PHE A 58 4.53 6.90 0.40
C PHE A 58 5.09 5.47 0.54
N LEU A 59 4.23 4.46 0.53
CA LEU A 59 4.60 3.05 0.57
C LEU A 59 4.00 2.30 -0.63
N ILE A 60 4.78 1.41 -1.24
CA ILE A 60 4.26 0.37 -2.13
C ILE A 60 4.35 -0.97 -1.41
N LEU A 61 3.22 -1.69 -1.35
CA LEU A 61 3.14 -3.06 -0.86
C LEU A 61 2.73 -3.96 -2.04
N GLY A 62 3.66 -4.73 -2.60
CA GLY A 62 3.42 -5.57 -3.77
C GLY A 62 3.28 -7.07 -3.46
N SER A 63 2.62 -7.79 -4.37
CA SER A 63 2.59 -9.25 -4.44
C SER A 63 3.82 -9.78 -5.18
N GLU A 64 4.15 -11.06 -5.00
CA GLU A 64 5.22 -11.69 -5.79
C GLU A 64 4.92 -11.65 -7.31
N GLU A 65 3.64 -11.73 -7.67
CA GLU A 65 3.16 -11.61 -9.05
C GLU A 65 3.53 -10.24 -9.66
N LEU A 66 3.35 -9.14 -8.90
CA LEU A 66 3.79 -7.80 -9.30
C LEU A 66 5.29 -7.60 -9.02
N SER A 67 6.14 -8.28 -9.78
CA SER A 67 7.58 -8.27 -9.53
C SER A 67 8.19 -6.86 -9.46
N PRO A 68 9.18 -6.61 -8.57
CA PRO A 68 9.89 -5.33 -8.53
C PRO A 68 10.50 -4.94 -9.88
N THR A 69 10.96 -5.93 -10.65
CA THR A 69 11.54 -5.74 -11.99
C THR A 69 10.52 -5.16 -12.96
N SER A 70 9.25 -5.61 -12.90
CA SER A 70 8.18 -5.07 -13.76
C SER A 70 7.85 -3.60 -13.48
N LEU A 71 8.12 -3.14 -12.24
CA LEU A 71 7.93 -1.77 -11.80
C LEU A 71 9.22 -0.94 -11.78
N ALA A 72 10.37 -1.48 -12.18
CA ALA A 72 11.66 -0.84 -12.00
C ALA A 72 11.75 0.60 -12.58
N PRO A 73 11.22 0.88 -13.79
CA PRO A 73 11.18 2.26 -14.31
C PRO A 73 10.38 3.20 -13.40
N GLN A 74 9.19 2.77 -12.97
CA GLN A 74 8.30 3.58 -12.15
C GLN A 74 8.85 3.78 -10.73
N LEU A 75 9.50 2.77 -10.16
CA LEU A 75 10.19 2.88 -8.87
C LEU A 75 11.35 3.88 -8.95
N SER A 76 12.08 3.90 -10.06
CA SER A 76 13.17 4.85 -10.28
C SER A 76 12.66 6.29 -10.36
N GLU A 77 11.55 6.52 -11.07
CA GLU A 77 10.90 7.83 -11.16
C GLU A 77 10.36 8.29 -9.81
N ILE A 78 9.64 7.43 -9.08
CA ILE A 78 9.17 7.72 -7.72
C ILE A 78 10.37 8.01 -6.81
N TYR A 79 11.44 7.21 -6.89
CA TYR A 79 12.61 7.40 -6.04
C TYR A 79 13.24 8.79 -6.21
N ASN A 80 13.33 9.26 -7.45
CA ASN A 80 13.90 10.56 -7.80
C ASN A 80 12.96 11.73 -7.48
N ASN A 81 11.65 11.56 -7.64
CA ASN A 81 10.69 12.66 -7.52
C ASN A 81 10.07 12.79 -6.12
N TYR A 82 10.06 11.72 -5.33
CA TYR A 82 9.42 11.72 -4.02
C TYR A 82 10.49 11.95 -2.95
N ASN A 83 10.53 13.17 -2.40
CA ASN A 83 11.57 13.64 -1.48
C ASN A 83 11.26 13.36 -0.01
N GLY A 84 10.07 12.83 0.30
CA GLY A 84 9.67 12.40 1.63
C GLY A 84 10.17 11.00 2.00
N TRP A 85 9.69 10.48 3.13
CA TRP A 85 9.85 9.07 3.44
C TRP A 85 9.19 8.23 2.34
N LYS A 86 9.91 7.26 1.81
CA LYS A 86 9.41 6.34 0.79
C LYS A 86 10.00 4.96 1.02
N SER A 87 9.18 3.93 0.84
CA SER A 87 9.61 2.54 0.92
C SER A 87 8.77 1.67 -0.01
N TRP A 88 9.26 0.46 -0.25
CA TRP A 88 8.56 -0.57 -1.00
C TRP A 88 8.86 -1.93 -0.39
N THR A 89 7.88 -2.82 -0.37
CA THR A 89 8.02 -4.18 0.17
C THR A 89 7.16 -5.12 -0.65
N TRP A 90 7.66 -6.33 -0.88
CA TRP A 90 6.96 -7.38 -1.59
C TRP A 90 6.75 -8.59 -0.68
N VAL A 91 5.58 -9.21 -0.80
CA VAL A 91 5.23 -10.41 -0.04
C VAL A 91 5.42 -11.62 -0.92
N ASN A 92 6.42 -12.43 -0.60
CA ASN A 92 6.63 -13.71 -1.29
C ASN A 92 5.38 -14.58 -1.17
N ASN A 93 5.16 -15.46 -2.14
CA ASN A 93 4.06 -16.41 -2.17
C ASN A 93 2.66 -15.78 -2.22
N THR A 94 2.56 -14.54 -2.71
CA THR A 94 1.27 -13.86 -2.88
C THR A 94 1.00 -13.50 -4.34
N VAL A 95 -0.29 -13.48 -4.68
CA VAL A 95 -0.85 -13.05 -5.98
C VAL A 95 -1.72 -11.82 -5.79
N HIS A 96 -2.20 -11.23 -6.89
CA HIS A 96 -2.87 -9.94 -6.85
C HIS A 96 -4.02 -9.82 -5.85
N TYR A 97 -4.89 -10.83 -5.79
CA TYR A 97 -6.11 -10.82 -4.98
C TYR A 97 -5.90 -11.22 -3.52
N ASP A 98 -4.66 -11.58 -3.14
CA ASP A 98 -4.34 -11.90 -1.75
C ASP A 98 -4.56 -10.72 -0.79
N PHE A 99 -4.51 -9.48 -1.29
CA PHE A 99 -4.75 -8.28 -0.47
C PHE A 99 -6.23 -7.90 -0.34
N THR A 100 -7.14 -8.85 -0.51
CA THR A 100 -8.59 -8.66 -0.41
C THR A 100 -9.21 -9.62 0.61
N ASP A 101 -10.51 -9.51 0.84
CA ASP A 101 -11.26 -10.47 1.66
C ASP A 101 -11.62 -11.77 0.90
N GLU A 102 -11.33 -11.86 -0.40
CA GLU A 102 -11.68 -13.01 -1.24
C GLU A 102 -11.07 -14.33 -0.75
N PRO A 103 -9.79 -14.41 -0.32
CA PRO A 103 -9.23 -15.65 0.22
C PRO A 103 -9.92 -16.12 1.51
N VAL A 104 -10.39 -15.17 2.34
CA VAL A 104 -11.15 -15.49 3.55
C VAL A 104 -12.55 -15.97 3.21
N PHE A 105 -13.23 -15.25 2.31
CA PHE A 105 -14.56 -15.61 1.87
C PHE A 105 -14.60 -17.00 1.22
N ALA A 106 -13.68 -17.28 0.30
CA ALA A 106 -13.58 -18.56 -0.38
C ALA A 106 -13.38 -19.73 0.59
N ASN A 107 -12.51 -19.53 1.59
CA ASN A 107 -12.29 -20.51 2.64
C ASN A 107 -13.55 -20.71 3.51
N ALA A 108 -14.24 -19.62 3.85
CA ALA A 108 -15.45 -19.67 4.67
C ALA A 108 -16.61 -20.42 3.99
N VAL A 109 -16.72 -20.35 2.67
CA VAL A 109 -17.77 -21.03 1.90
C VAL A 109 -17.31 -22.37 1.29
N ASN A 110 -16.12 -22.87 1.66
CA ASN A 110 -15.51 -24.08 1.10
C ASN A 110 -15.43 -24.07 -0.44
N PHE A 111 -15.23 -22.89 -1.03
CA PHE A 111 -15.12 -22.70 -2.47
C PHE A 111 -13.68 -22.93 -2.88
N HIS A 112 -13.34 -24.18 -3.18
CA HIS A 112 -12.01 -24.62 -3.60
C HIS A 112 -12.12 -25.34 -4.96
N GLY A 113 -11.44 -24.84 -6.00
CA GLY A 113 -11.45 -25.45 -7.34
C GLY A 113 -10.47 -24.80 -8.33
N ASP A 114 -10.14 -25.52 -9.42
CA ASP A 114 -9.05 -25.21 -10.36
C ASP A 114 -9.14 -23.87 -11.10
N TYR A 115 -10.35 -23.32 -11.27
CA TYR A 115 -10.54 -21.98 -11.86
C TYR A 115 -10.35 -20.85 -10.84
N PHE A 116 -10.59 -21.13 -9.56
CA PHE A 116 -10.42 -20.15 -8.48
C PHE A 116 -8.95 -20.06 -8.05
N LEU A 117 -8.23 -21.17 -8.07
CA LEU A 117 -6.84 -21.27 -7.60
C LEU A 117 -5.79 -20.62 -8.52
N LYS A 118 -6.12 -20.31 -9.77
CA LYS A 118 -5.16 -19.68 -10.71
C LYS A 118 -5.10 -18.16 -10.63
N VAL A 119 -6.10 -17.53 -10.01
CA VAL A 119 -6.25 -16.07 -10.00
C VAL A 119 -6.31 -15.51 -8.57
N PHE A 120 -6.78 -16.29 -7.58
CA PHE A 120 -7.22 -15.71 -6.31
C PHE A 120 -6.30 -15.92 -5.08
N PRO A 121 -5.77 -17.11 -4.78
CA PRO A 121 -4.89 -17.28 -3.63
C PRO A 121 -3.45 -17.61 -4.03
N GLY A 122 -2.50 -16.87 -3.46
CA GLY A 122 -1.11 -17.28 -3.39
C GLY A 122 -0.96 -18.48 -2.45
N SER A 123 0.28 -18.95 -2.23
CA SER A 123 0.51 -20.11 -1.37
C SER A 123 0.54 -19.77 0.13
N ILE A 124 0.30 -18.51 0.50
CA ILE A 124 0.08 -18.11 1.90
C ILE A 124 -1.36 -18.45 2.30
N GLY A 125 -1.54 -19.19 3.40
CA GLY A 125 -2.86 -19.44 3.98
C GLY A 125 -3.63 -18.16 4.31
N SER A 126 -4.93 -18.14 4.06
CA SER A 126 -5.80 -16.94 4.10
C SER A 126 -5.69 -16.11 5.39
N THR A 127 -5.61 -16.75 6.56
CA THR A 127 -5.43 -16.07 7.84
C THR A 127 -4.08 -15.35 7.97
N ARG A 128 -3.00 -15.98 7.50
CA ARG A 128 -1.64 -15.41 7.54
C ARG A 128 -1.51 -14.26 6.54
N ASN A 129 -2.22 -14.36 5.42
CA ASN A 129 -2.28 -13.32 4.42
C ASN A 129 -3.00 -12.06 4.97
N GLN A 130 -4.18 -12.22 5.56
CA GLN A 130 -4.88 -11.15 6.28
C GLN A 130 -4.01 -10.50 7.37
N GLU A 131 -3.29 -11.30 8.16
CA GLU A 131 -2.41 -10.76 9.20
C GLU A 131 -1.24 -9.95 8.61
N THR A 132 -0.67 -10.42 7.50
CA THR A 132 0.43 -9.73 6.80
C THR A 132 -0.06 -8.42 6.18
N HIS A 133 -1.21 -8.46 5.52
CA HIS A 133 -1.90 -7.30 4.97
C HIS A 133 -2.22 -6.29 6.08
N TRP A 134 -2.81 -6.72 7.21
CA TRP A 134 -3.07 -5.83 8.35
C TRP A 134 -1.79 -5.24 8.94
N ARG A 135 -0.77 -6.04 9.21
CA ARG A 135 0.47 -5.52 9.84
C ARG A 135 1.20 -4.51 8.95
N MET A 136 1.14 -4.67 7.63
CA MET A 136 1.87 -3.80 6.69
C MET A 136 1.06 -2.63 6.13
N SER A 137 -0.27 -2.77 6.06
CA SER A 137 -1.17 -1.73 5.51
C SER A 137 -1.77 -0.84 6.58
N TYR A 138 -1.61 -1.18 7.87
CA TYR A 138 -2.24 -0.42 8.96
C TYR A 138 -1.81 1.05 8.91
N PRO A 139 -2.75 1.99 8.66
CA PRO A 139 -2.43 3.41 8.56
C PRO A 139 -1.80 3.94 9.85
N ASN A 140 -2.12 3.35 11.01
CA ASN A 140 -1.54 3.73 12.29
C ASN A 140 -0.04 3.40 12.39
N VAL A 141 0.46 2.34 11.74
CA VAL A 141 1.91 2.04 11.73
C VAL A 141 2.63 3.01 10.79
N PHE A 142 2.03 3.28 9.63
CA PHE A 142 2.59 4.21 8.64
C PHE A 142 2.56 5.68 9.10
N LEU A 143 1.48 6.12 9.77
CA LEU A 143 1.35 7.46 10.33
C LEU A 143 2.14 7.63 11.64
N ARG A 144 2.20 6.60 12.52
CA ARG A 144 3.06 6.65 13.73
C ARG A 144 4.55 6.58 13.40
N ALA A 145 4.95 5.74 12.45
CA ALA A 145 6.35 5.68 12.01
C ALA A 145 6.81 7.05 11.46
N HIS A 146 5.92 7.82 10.83
CA HIS A 146 6.25 9.18 10.39
C HIS A 146 6.22 10.23 11.52
N ALA A 147 5.36 10.06 12.53
CA ALA A 147 5.37 10.89 13.73
C ALA A 147 6.69 10.76 14.50
N GLU A 148 7.16 9.53 14.71
CA GLU A 148 8.40 9.24 15.45
C GLU A 148 9.66 9.72 14.70
N LEU A 149 9.66 9.70 13.36
CA LEU A 149 10.77 10.20 12.53
C LEU A 149 10.91 11.73 12.52
N LYS A 150 9.87 12.49 12.93
CA LYS A 150 9.97 13.94 13.10
C LYS A 150 10.53 14.36 14.46
N GLU A 151 10.46 13.50 15.47
CA GLU A 151 11.01 13.77 16.80
C GLU A 151 12.50 13.41 16.92
N SER A 152 13.04 12.63 15.98
CA SER A 152 14.46 12.23 15.96
C SER A 152 15.39 13.19 15.20
N ARG A 153 14.99 14.46 15.00
CA ARG A 153 15.83 15.52 14.39
C ARG A 153 15.83 16.79 15.23
#